data_AF-A0A0W4ZW95-F1
#
_entry.id   AF-A0A0W4ZW95-F1
#
_cell.length_a   1.000
_cell.length_b   1.000
_cell.length_c   1.000
_cell.angle_alpha   90.00
_cell.angle_beta   90.00
_cell.angle_gamma   90.00
#
_symmetry.space_group_name_H-M   'P 1'
#
loop_
_entity.id
_entity.type
_entity.pdbx_description
1 polymer ?
#
loop_
_entity_poly.entity_id
_entity_poly.type
_entity_poly.pdbx_seq_one_letter_code
_entity_poly.pdbx_strand_id
1 'polypeptide(L)'
;MAFSTDDTYINKNQDLHDISETFFFAARFGDLKTIQKLPLSLIDLFQQDENGNTALHMASANGHLNIVQFLLSQLPETNDKHKYISIQNERGNTPLHWASVNGHLEIVSELVKGGANLHIQNDAQKTPLSDAEFHGRKNVVMWFLTQTDMVPVDPTDSLDEL
;
A
#
# COMPACT_ATOMS: atom_id res chain seq x y z
N MET A 1 -2.49 -43.53 -36.44
CA MET A 1 -3.00 -43.81 -35.08
C MET A 1 -1.83 -44.33 -34.26
N ALA A 2 -1.37 -43.72 -33.19
CA ALA A 2 -1.68 -42.47 -32.52
C ALA A 2 -0.38 -42.03 -31.83
N PHE A 3 0.04 -40.77 -31.99
CA PHE A 3 1.01 -40.19 -31.05
C PHE A 3 0.22 -39.76 -29.82
N SER A 4 0.40 -40.51 -28.74
CA SER A 4 -0.05 -40.12 -27.40
C SER A 4 0.89 -39.03 -26.90
N THR A 5 0.52 -37.77 -27.10
CA THR A 5 1.14 -36.63 -26.42
C THR A 5 0.34 -36.33 -25.17
N ASP A 6 0.46 -37.21 -24.18
CA ASP A 6 0.07 -36.94 -22.80
C ASP A 6 1.37 -36.64 -22.07
N ASP A 7 1.76 -35.37 -22.11
CA ASP A 7 2.68 -34.75 -21.16
C ASP A 7 2.34 -33.27 -21.21
N THR A 8 1.40 -32.90 -20.34
CA THR A 8 1.03 -31.54 -19.99
C THR A 8 2.26 -30.76 -19.56
N TYR A 9 2.98 -30.17 -20.50
CA TYR A 9 3.84 -29.01 -20.28
C TYR A 9 2.96 -27.78 -20.01
N ILE A 10 2.11 -27.85 -18.98
CA ILE A 10 1.58 -26.63 -18.38
C ILE A 10 2.76 -26.04 -17.62
N ASN A 11 3.19 -24.92 -18.15
CA ASN A 11 4.42 -24.24 -17.82
C ASN A 11 4.34 -23.78 -16.36
N LYS A 12 5.29 -24.21 -15.49
CA LYS A 12 5.37 -23.69 -14.11
C LYS A 12 5.32 -22.15 -14.07
N ASN A 13 5.79 -21.49 -15.11
CA ASN A 13 5.75 -20.03 -15.21
C ASN A 13 4.33 -19.48 -15.47
N GLN A 14 3.46 -20.25 -16.14
CA GLN A 14 2.06 -19.88 -16.35
C GLN A 14 1.24 -20.11 -15.08
N ASP A 15 1.46 -21.23 -14.36
CA ASP A 15 0.85 -21.46 -13.05
C ASP A 15 1.26 -20.37 -12.03
N LEU A 16 2.53 -19.94 -12.06
CA LEU A 16 3.02 -18.84 -11.21
C LEU A 16 2.47 -17.47 -11.62
N HIS A 17 2.31 -17.21 -12.92
CA HIS A 17 1.70 -15.98 -13.42
C HIS A 17 0.23 -15.87 -12.96
N ASP A 18 -0.54 -16.95 -13.12
CA ASP A 18 -1.93 -17.01 -12.69
C ASP A 18 -2.07 -16.84 -11.17
N ILE A 19 -1.13 -17.39 -10.38
CA ILE A 19 -1.09 -17.20 -8.92
C ILE A 19 -0.83 -15.74 -8.56
N SER A 20 0.13 -15.08 -9.21
CA SER A 20 0.45 -13.67 -8.96
C SER A 20 -0.74 -12.77 -9.33
N GLU A 21 -1.33 -12.97 -10.51
CA GLU A 21 -2.51 -12.23 -10.95
C GLU A 21 -3.68 -12.43 -9.98
N THR A 22 -3.95 -13.68 -9.59
CA THR A 22 -4.99 -14.01 -8.60
C THR A 22 -4.72 -13.33 -7.26
N PHE A 23 -3.46 -13.29 -6.81
CA PHE A 23 -3.07 -12.63 -5.57
C PHE A 23 -3.34 -11.12 -5.62
N PHE A 24 -2.95 -10.46 -6.71
CA PHE A 24 -3.22 -9.04 -6.94
C PHE A 24 -4.71 -8.74 -7.02
N PHE A 25 -5.47 -9.57 -7.74
CA PHE A 25 -6.93 -9.44 -7.84
C PHE A 25 -7.58 -9.58 -6.46
N ALA A 26 -7.22 -10.62 -5.70
CA ALA A 26 -7.75 -10.83 -4.36
C ALA A 26 -7.42 -9.66 -3.41
N ALA A 27 -6.21 -9.10 -3.49
CA ALA A 27 -5.81 -7.92 -2.72
C ALA A 27 -6.62 -6.67 -3.11
N ARG A 28 -6.89 -6.49 -4.40
CA ARG A 28 -7.67 -5.36 -4.93
C ARG A 28 -9.15 -5.41 -4.55
N PHE A 29 -9.74 -6.60 -4.51
CA PHE A 29 -11.18 -6.78 -4.26
C PHE A 29 -11.53 -7.26 -2.85
N GLY A 30 -10.55 -7.38 -1.95
CA GLY A 30 -10.82 -7.66 -0.54
C GLY A 30 -11.01 -9.14 -0.21
N ASP A 31 -10.58 -10.04 -1.09
CA ASP A 31 -10.74 -11.49 -0.90
C ASP A 31 -9.57 -12.10 -0.11
N LEU A 32 -9.55 -11.82 1.20
CA LEU A 32 -8.57 -12.39 2.11
C LEU A 32 -8.62 -13.93 2.14
N LYS A 33 -9.79 -14.55 1.91
CA LYS A 33 -9.92 -16.01 1.93
C LYS A 33 -9.15 -16.64 0.79
N THR A 34 -9.17 -16.03 -0.39
CA THR A 34 -8.36 -16.48 -1.53
C THR A 34 -6.88 -16.27 -1.25
N ILE A 35 -6.48 -15.10 -0.74
CA ILE A 35 -5.08 -14.84 -0.35
C ILE A 35 -4.55 -15.93 0.60
N GLN A 36 -5.32 -16.30 1.63
CA GLN A 36 -4.92 -17.30 2.62
C GLN A 36 -4.87 -18.73 2.07
N LYS A 37 -5.55 -19.02 0.95
CA LYS A 37 -5.51 -20.32 0.29
C LYS A 37 -4.37 -20.44 -0.72
N LEU A 38 -3.82 -19.33 -1.19
CA LEU A 38 -2.73 -19.34 -2.14
C LEU A 38 -1.44 -19.85 -1.46
N PRO A 39 -0.55 -20.53 -2.22
CA PRO A 39 0.73 -20.96 -1.70
C PRO A 39 1.65 -19.75 -1.53
N LEU A 40 1.57 -19.06 -0.38
CA LEU A 40 2.33 -17.82 -0.11
C LEU A 40 3.84 -17.98 -0.27
N SER A 41 4.38 -19.19 -0.10
CA SER A 41 5.79 -19.50 -0.35
C SER A 41 6.21 -19.31 -1.81
N LEU A 42 5.26 -19.27 -2.75
CA LEU A 42 5.49 -19.04 -4.18
C LEU A 42 5.18 -17.59 -4.60
N ILE A 43 4.65 -16.78 -3.69
CA ILE A 43 4.30 -15.39 -3.96
C ILE A 43 5.44 -14.50 -3.49
N ASP A 44 5.98 -13.70 -4.41
CA ASP A 44 6.82 -12.56 -4.03
C ASP A 44 5.91 -11.39 -3.64
N LEU A 45 5.86 -11.08 -2.33
CA LEU A 45 5.08 -9.95 -1.82
C LEU A 45 5.55 -8.61 -2.40
N PHE A 46 6.83 -8.51 -2.78
CA PHE A 46 7.44 -7.30 -3.35
C PHE A 46 7.20 -7.18 -4.86
N GLN A 47 6.62 -8.20 -5.51
CA GLN A 47 6.26 -8.13 -6.92
C GLN A 47 5.38 -6.91 -7.16
N GLN A 48 5.65 -6.22 -8.27
CA GLN A 48 4.90 -5.08 -8.74
C GLN A 48 4.14 -5.44 -10.02
N ASP A 49 2.94 -4.85 -10.19
CA ASP A 49 2.21 -4.88 -11.46
C ASP A 49 2.86 -3.97 -12.51
N GLU A 50 2.25 -3.90 -13.70
CA GLU A 50 2.72 -3.07 -14.81
C GLU A 50 2.73 -1.56 -14.51
N ASN A 51 2.15 -1.12 -13.39
CA ASN A 51 2.15 0.27 -12.95
C ASN A 51 3.03 0.49 -11.71
N GLY A 52 3.83 -0.51 -11.33
CA GLY A 52 4.70 -0.44 -10.16
C GLY A 52 3.95 -0.63 -8.83
N ASN A 53 2.66 -1.01 -8.83
CA ASN A 53 1.92 -1.22 -7.60
C ASN A 53 2.17 -2.61 -7.04
N THR A 54 2.25 -2.72 -5.72
CA THR A 54 2.22 -4.02 -5.02
C THR A 54 0.80 -4.37 -4.56
N ALA A 55 0.59 -5.60 -4.08
CA ALA A 55 -0.66 -5.98 -3.43
C ALA A 55 -1.02 -5.05 -2.25
N LEU A 56 -0.03 -4.51 -1.53
CA LEU A 56 -0.26 -3.53 -0.46
C LEU A 56 -0.82 -2.20 -0.99
N HIS A 57 -0.40 -1.75 -2.18
CA HIS A 57 -1.00 -0.58 -2.84
C HIS A 57 -2.47 -0.84 -3.17
N MET A 58 -2.76 -2.01 -3.76
CA MET A 58 -4.13 -2.40 -4.15
C MET A 58 -5.06 -2.47 -2.94
N ALA A 59 -4.65 -3.15 -1.87
CA ALA A 59 -5.43 -3.25 -0.64
C ALA A 59 -5.62 -1.88 0.03
N SER A 60 -4.58 -1.04 0.02
CA SER A 60 -4.62 0.29 0.63
C SER A 60 -5.51 1.26 -0.13
N ALA A 61 -5.49 1.24 -1.47
CA ALA A 61 -6.36 2.05 -2.30
C ALA A 61 -7.85 1.70 -2.13
N ASN A 62 -8.16 0.42 -1.94
CA ASN A 62 -9.53 -0.09 -1.90
C ASN A 62 -10.09 -0.27 -0.48
N GLY A 63 -9.35 0.10 0.57
CA GLY A 63 -9.88 0.11 1.94
C GLY A 63 -9.90 -1.25 2.62
N HIS A 64 -9.09 -2.21 2.16
CA HIS A 64 -9.06 -3.58 2.69
C HIS A 64 -8.07 -3.73 3.84
N LEU A 65 -8.41 -3.17 5.01
CA LEU A 65 -7.57 -3.17 6.21
C LEU A 65 -7.11 -4.58 6.63
N ASN A 66 -8.02 -5.56 6.58
CA ASN A 66 -7.71 -6.95 6.92
C ASN A 66 -6.60 -7.55 6.04
N ILE A 67 -6.54 -7.16 4.76
CA ILE A 67 -5.49 -7.59 3.83
C ILE A 67 -4.21 -6.80 4.11
N VAL A 68 -4.28 -5.49 4.35
CA VAL A 68 -3.12 -4.69 4.77
C VAL A 68 -2.43 -5.32 5.98
N GLN A 69 -3.19 -5.57 7.05
CA GLN A 69 -2.67 -6.20 8.26
C GLN A 69 -2.10 -7.59 8.00
N PHE A 70 -2.80 -8.39 7.18
CA PHE A 70 -2.31 -9.71 6.79
C PHE A 70 -0.96 -9.63 6.07
N LEU A 71 -0.84 -8.80 5.03
CA LEU A 71 0.39 -8.63 4.24
C LEU A 71 1.55 -8.16 5.13
N LEU A 72 1.31 -7.18 5.99
CA LEU A 72 2.33 -6.67 6.91
C LEU A 72 2.77 -7.72 7.94
N SER A 73 1.87 -8.62 8.37
CA SER A 73 2.20 -9.72 9.28
C SER A 73 3.04 -10.84 8.65
N GLN A 74 3.08 -10.92 7.31
CA GLN A 74 3.90 -11.91 6.62
C GLN A 74 5.39 -11.53 6.60
N LEU A 75 5.71 -10.27 6.92
CA LEU A 75 7.07 -9.76 6.96
C LEU A 75 7.49 -9.54 8.42
N PRO A 76 8.68 -9.98 8.84
CA PRO A 76 9.17 -9.67 10.16
C PRO A 76 9.43 -8.17 10.31
N GLU A 77 9.47 -7.65 11.54
CA GLU A 77 9.79 -6.25 11.85
C GLU A 77 11.29 -5.93 11.59
N THR A 78 11.72 -6.09 10.34
CA THR A 78 13.08 -5.86 9.84
C THR A 78 13.07 -4.80 8.74
N ASN A 79 14.23 -4.57 8.12
CA ASN A 79 14.39 -3.70 6.97
C ASN A 79 13.46 -4.08 5.80
N ASP A 80 13.04 -5.35 5.70
CA ASP A 80 12.19 -5.84 4.60
C ASP A 80 10.77 -5.27 4.68
N LYS A 81 10.16 -5.24 5.88
CA LYS A 81 8.84 -4.63 6.08
C LYS A 81 8.86 -3.13 5.79
N HIS A 82 9.89 -2.42 6.25
CA HIS A 82 10.06 -0.99 5.98
C HIS A 82 10.19 -0.74 4.48
N LYS A 83 11.05 -1.53 3.79
CA LYS A 83 11.19 -1.48 2.34
C LYS A 83 9.86 -1.72 1.65
N TYR A 84 9.09 -2.73 2.08
CA TYR A 84 7.81 -3.08 1.48
C TYR A 84 6.77 -1.97 1.58
N ILE A 85 6.63 -1.38 2.78
CA ILE A 85 5.72 -0.26 3.04
C ILE A 85 6.12 1.00 2.27
N SER A 86 7.42 1.19 1.99
CA SER A 86 7.95 2.36 1.30
C SER A 86 8.06 2.21 -0.22
N ILE A 87 7.65 1.07 -0.81
CA ILE A 87 7.70 0.90 -2.28
C ILE A 87 6.90 2.01 -2.95
N GLN A 88 7.52 2.64 -3.94
CA GLN A 88 6.89 3.63 -4.81
C GLN A 88 6.51 2.98 -6.14
N ASN A 89 5.30 3.26 -6.61
CA ASN A 89 4.86 2.89 -7.94
C ASN A 89 5.45 3.82 -9.01
N GLU A 90 5.08 3.63 -10.28
CA GLU A 90 5.63 4.41 -11.41
C GLU A 90 5.36 5.93 -11.35
N ARG A 91 4.50 6.38 -10.43
CA ARG A 91 4.20 7.80 -10.20
C ARG A 91 4.78 8.32 -8.88
N GLY A 92 5.66 7.55 -8.25
CA GLY A 92 6.22 7.86 -6.94
C GLY A 92 5.24 7.64 -5.78
N ASN A 93 4.04 7.10 -6.01
CA ASN A 93 3.05 6.90 -4.95
C ASN A 93 3.37 5.65 -4.15
N THR A 94 3.27 5.76 -2.83
CA THR A 94 3.33 4.64 -1.88
C THR A 94 1.93 4.15 -1.51
N PRO A 95 1.77 3.01 -0.81
CA PRO A 95 0.47 2.59 -0.27
C PRO A 95 -0.18 3.66 0.62
N LEU A 96 0.63 4.43 1.35
CA LEU A 96 0.15 5.53 2.20
C LEU A 96 -0.50 6.66 1.39
N HIS A 97 0.05 7.02 0.22
CA HIS A 97 -0.59 7.99 -0.67
C HIS A 97 -1.98 7.50 -1.09
N TRP A 98 -2.10 6.24 -1.52
CA TRP A 98 -3.38 5.68 -1.94
C TRP A 98 -4.42 5.59 -0.82
N ALA A 99 -4.02 5.21 0.39
CA ALA A 99 -4.90 5.23 1.56
C ALA A 99 -5.38 6.66 1.86
N SER A 100 -4.48 7.64 1.78
CA SER A 100 -4.78 9.06 2.00
C SER A 100 -5.71 9.65 0.95
N VAL A 101 -5.45 9.42 -0.34
CA VAL A 101 -6.30 9.86 -1.47
C VAL A 101 -7.73 9.36 -1.30
N ASN A 102 -7.90 8.12 -0.84
CA ASN A 102 -9.21 7.48 -0.70
C ASN A 102 -9.86 7.69 0.67
N GLY A 103 -9.14 8.23 1.66
CA GLY A 103 -9.68 8.56 2.97
C GLY A 103 -9.76 7.38 3.94
N HIS A 104 -8.99 6.31 3.72
CA HIS A 104 -9.00 5.09 4.54
C HIS A 104 -8.14 5.27 5.79
N LEU A 105 -8.68 5.99 6.77
CA LEU A 105 -7.97 6.39 7.99
C LEU A 105 -7.35 5.22 8.77
N GLU A 106 -8.06 4.11 8.90
CA GLU A 106 -7.57 2.94 9.62
C GLU A 106 -6.33 2.35 8.95
N ILE A 107 -6.29 2.36 7.62
CA ILE A 107 -5.13 1.91 6.84
C ILE A 107 -3.99 2.91 6.94
N VAL A 108 -4.28 4.21 6.87
CA VAL A 108 -3.28 5.26 7.12
C VAL A 108 -2.60 4.97 8.45
N SER A 109 -3.36 4.87 9.54
CA SER A 109 -2.81 4.60 10.88
C SER A 109 -1.98 3.31 10.94
N GLU A 110 -2.43 2.23 10.31
CA GLU A 110 -1.71 0.95 10.28
C GLU A 110 -0.37 1.06 9.53
N LEU A 111 -0.34 1.71 8.37
CA LEU A 111 0.88 1.91 7.60
C LEU A 111 1.89 2.78 8.36
N VAL A 112 1.43 3.84 9.04
CA VAL A 112 2.30 4.68 9.87
C VAL A 112 2.88 3.91 11.04
N LYS A 113 2.07 3.11 11.74
CA LYS A 113 2.55 2.22 12.81
C LYS A 113 3.59 1.23 12.31
N GLY A 114 3.46 0.79 11.06
CA GLY A 114 4.45 -0.05 10.38
C GLY A 114 5.71 0.69 9.90
N GLY A 115 5.84 2.00 10.13
CA GLY A 115 7.03 2.78 9.79
C GLY A 115 6.95 3.54 8.46
N ALA A 116 5.75 3.72 7.88
CA ALA A 116 5.60 4.56 6.68
C ALA A 116 6.01 6.02 6.95
N ASN A 117 6.80 6.60 6.05
CA ASN A 117 7.18 8.01 6.11
C ASN A 117 5.98 8.90 5.71
N LEU A 118 5.54 9.79 6.61
CA LEU A 118 4.41 10.71 6.39
C LEU A 118 4.74 11.87 5.45
N HIS A 119 6.02 12.19 5.31
CA HIS A 119 6.52 13.32 4.53
C HIS A 119 7.09 12.90 3.17
N ILE A 120 6.94 11.62 2.81
CA ILE A 120 7.37 11.14 1.49
C ILE A 120 6.64 11.93 0.39
N GLN A 121 7.36 12.23 -0.68
CA GLN A 121 6.81 12.93 -1.84
C GLN A 121 6.76 11.96 -3.03
N ASN A 122 5.63 11.98 -3.75
CA ASN A 122 5.52 11.35 -5.06
C ASN A 122 6.15 12.24 -6.15
N ASP A 123 6.10 11.81 -7.41
CA ASP A 123 6.73 12.52 -8.53
C ASP A 123 6.10 13.90 -8.80
N ALA A 124 4.86 14.10 -8.34
CA ALA A 124 4.17 15.39 -8.39
C ALA A 124 4.46 16.28 -7.17
N GLN A 125 5.47 15.93 -6.35
CA GLN A 125 5.84 16.60 -5.10
C GLN A 125 4.72 16.64 -4.07
N LYS A 126 3.73 15.73 -4.17
CA LYS A 126 2.63 15.61 -3.21
C LYS A 126 3.02 14.67 -2.09
N THR A 127 2.71 15.07 -0.87
CA THR A 127 2.75 14.20 0.31
C THR A 127 1.40 13.53 0.53
N PRO A 128 1.35 12.41 1.28
CA PRO A 128 0.09 11.80 1.68
C PRO A 128 -0.89 12.76 2.36
N LEU A 129 -0.40 13.71 3.17
CA LEU A 129 -1.23 14.76 3.75
C LEU A 129 -1.83 15.67 2.66
N SER A 130 -1.00 16.18 1.74
CA SER A 130 -1.49 17.07 0.67
C SER A 130 -2.50 16.39 -0.26
N ASP A 131 -2.36 15.08 -0.49
CA ASP A 131 -3.33 14.30 -1.24
C ASP A 131 -4.67 14.18 -0.48
N ALA A 132 -4.62 13.89 0.83
CA ALA A 132 -5.81 13.86 1.67
C ALA A 132 -6.54 15.21 1.70
N GLU A 133 -5.81 16.32 1.77
CA GLU A 133 -6.35 17.69 1.72
C GLU A 133 -7.02 17.97 0.37
N PHE A 134 -6.31 17.71 -0.73
CA PHE A 134 -6.82 17.94 -2.09
C PHE A 134 -8.11 17.16 -2.37
N HIS A 135 -8.21 15.93 -1.85
CA HIS A 135 -9.39 15.09 -1.99
C HIS A 135 -10.45 15.29 -0.87
N GLY A 136 -10.27 16.26 0.02
CA GLY A 136 -11.24 16.61 1.07
C GLY A 136 -11.43 15.51 2.14
N ARG A 137 -10.42 14.68 2.39
CA ARG A 137 -10.45 13.57 3.35
C ARG A 137 -10.24 14.05 4.79
N LYS A 138 -11.22 14.79 5.30
CA LYS A 138 -11.15 15.50 6.60
C LYS A 138 -10.64 14.65 7.76
N ASN A 139 -11.11 13.39 7.89
CA ASN A 139 -10.71 12.51 8.99
C ASN A 139 -9.22 12.14 8.92
N VAL A 140 -8.69 11.91 7.71
CA VAL A 140 -7.28 11.62 7.48
C VAL A 140 -6.42 12.86 7.71
N VAL A 141 -6.84 14.02 7.21
CA VAL A 141 -6.15 15.30 7.45
C VAL A 141 -6.06 15.59 8.94
N MET A 142 -7.19 15.52 9.65
CA MET A 142 -7.21 15.76 11.09
C MET A 142 -6.28 14.79 11.83
N TRP A 143 -6.29 13.52 11.43
CA TRP A 143 -5.38 12.54 12.02
C TRP A 143 -3.90 12.89 11.76
N PHE A 144 -3.51 13.24 10.53
CA PHE A 144 -2.14 13.69 10.24
C PHE A 144 -1.73 14.89 11.09
N LEU A 145 -2.61 15.88 11.26
CA LEU A 145 -2.33 17.05 12.11
C LEU A 145 -2.06 16.63 13.56
N THR A 146 -2.80 15.64 14.09
CA THR A 146 -2.49 15.10 15.43
C THR A 146 -1.15 14.38 15.52
N GLN A 147 -0.58 13.91 14.41
CA GLN A 147 0.74 13.28 14.38
C GLN A 147 1.87 14.32 14.21
N THR A 148 1.57 15.51 13.69
CA THR A 148 2.54 16.60 13.47
C THR A 148 2.57 17.63 14.60
N ASP A 149 1.55 17.68 15.44
CA ASP A 149 1.41 18.69 16.51
C ASP A 149 2.27 18.39 17.75
N MET A 150 3.55 18.76 17.65
CA MET A 150 4.20 19.64 18.63
C MET A 150 4.87 20.82 17.92
N VAL A 151 4.07 21.78 17.45
CA VAL A 151 4.40 23.21 17.66
C VAL A 151 3.07 23.93 17.92
N PRO A 152 2.83 24.49 19.11
CA PRO A 152 1.77 25.48 19.27
C PRO A 152 2.08 26.61 18.29
N VAL A 153 1.21 26.88 17.34
CA VAL A 153 1.24 28.15 16.61
C VAL A 153 0.90 29.20 17.66
N ASP A 154 1.91 29.82 18.25
CA ASP A 154 1.71 30.90 19.20
C ASP A 154 0.91 31.99 18.49
N PRO A 155 -0.28 32.38 18.99
CA PRO A 155 -1.07 33.45 18.39
C PRO A 155 -0.36 34.82 18.40
N THR A 156 0.83 34.94 18.99
CA THR A 156 1.53 36.22 19.15
C THR A 156 2.47 36.63 18.00
N ASP A 157 2.75 35.77 17.02
CA ASP A 157 3.70 36.11 15.93
C ASP A 157 3.07 36.94 14.78
N SER A 158 2.05 37.74 15.10
CA SER A 158 1.36 38.62 14.14
C SER A 158 1.14 40.05 14.60
N LEU A 159 1.96 40.57 15.52
CA LEU A 159 2.08 42.02 15.78
C LEU A 159 3.49 42.36 16.25
N ASP A 160 4.38 42.70 15.31
CA ASP A 160 5.35 43.80 15.46
C ASP A 160 5.98 44.12 14.08
N GLU A 161 5.15 44.60 13.16
CA GLU A 161 5.59 45.63 12.22
C GLU A 161 5.33 46.99 12.86
N LEU A 162 6.36 47.59 13.48
CA LEU A 162 6.59 49.04 13.56
C LEU A 162 8.09 49.33 13.81
#